data_AF-A0A9D5QWN3-F1
#
_entry.id   AF-A0A9D5QWN3-F1
#
_cell.length_a   1.000
_cell.length_b   1.000
_cell.length_c   1.000
_cell.angle_alpha   90.00
_cell.angle_beta   90.00
_cell.angle_gamma   90.00
#
_symmetry.space_group_name_H-M   'P 1'
#
loop_
_entity.id
_entity.type
_entity.pdbx_description
1 polymer ?
#
loop_
_entity_poly.entity_id
_entity_poly.type
_entity_poly.pdbx_seq_one_letter_code
_entity_poly.pdbx_strand_id
1 'polypeptide(L)'
;MTNDEINEQIPEAPATSQESTTSPMSEQEAVMGYDEQIAALKAAAAAVNQETPEQKKKRERMEKSKKVIAATVDGLSALSNLFFTTQYAPNAYNPQSSQLGKVNERIEALKAERKADADRYNNYMLRLGDAQNAKAKTIRDMRAQHEAQKLAREKAERDAEAHSWQALLQPDKQREQKGKADRAEQQAIAAEAEAQYAPQMQEAKLQTEKARAGTQRASASASYASAAAHNRSNPNEFSAWDENGREHKFRTKEAADRFAKQHGTWQEEDITSSTTTDRDDENNGHSSQTATTTKKGGQPARPKPKDNTPPSRRGNDDNVPPSRRN
;
A
#
# COMPACT_ATOMS: atom_id res chain seq x y z
N MET A 1 77.06 9.80 10.21
CA MET A 1 77.79 9.92 8.94
C MET A 1 76.92 9.22 7.92
N THR A 2 75.97 9.86 7.25
CA THR A 2 76.00 11.02 6.35
C THR A 2 75.50 10.52 5.00
N ASN A 3 74.50 11.24 4.48
CA ASN A 3 74.13 11.39 3.07
C ASN A 3 73.02 10.46 2.56
N ASP A 4 71.80 10.92 2.86
CA ASP A 4 70.71 11.17 1.91
C ASP A 4 71.13 11.18 0.43
N GLU A 5 70.45 10.36 -0.38
CA GLU A 5 70.23 10.66 -1.78
C GLU A 5 68.72 10.53 -2.04
N ILE A 6 68.08 11.69 -1.98
CA ILE A 6 66.66 11.93 -2.18
C ILE A 6 66.42 11.94 -3.68
N ASN A 7 65.82 10.87 -4.22
CA ASN A 7 65.24 10.90 -5.56
C ASN A 7 63.84 11.53 -5.47
N GLU A 8 63.80 12.86 -5.51
CA GLU A 8 62.58 13.66 -5.68
C GLU A 8 62.05 13.52 -7.11
N GLN A 9 61.26 12.47 -7.36
CA GLN A 9 60.41 12.39 -8.54
C GLN A 9 59.11 13.13 -8.24
N ILE A 10 59.04 14.37 -8.72
CA ILE A 10 57.88 15.26 -8.74
C ILE A 10 56.64 14.52 -9.29
N PRO A 11 55.47 14.54 -8.63
CA PRO A 11 54.24 14.09 -9.26
C PRO A 11 53.75 15.17 -10.23
N GLU A 12 53.92 14.91 -11.53
CA GLU A 12 53.28 15.70 -12.58
C GLU A 12 51.77 15.74 -12.37
N ALA A 13 51.24 16.97 -12.44
CA ALA A 13 49.83 17.30 -12.36
C ALA A 13 48.99 16.45 -13.34
N PRO A 14 47.73 16.11 -12.99
CA PRO A 14 46.87 15.34 -13.87
C PRO A 14 46.69 16.07 -15.19
N ALA A 15 47.08 15.41 -16.28
CA ALA A 15 46.84 15.83 -17.64
C ALA A 15 45.38 16.26 -17.79
N THR A 16 45.20 17.57 -18.00
CA THR A 16 43.96 18.19 -18.42
C THR A 16 43.48 17.44 -19.66
N SER A 17 42.53 16.53 -19.48
CA SER A 17 41.80 15.93 -20.58
C SER A 17 41.16 17.09 -21.32
N GLN A 18 41.68 17.40 -22.51
CA GLN A 18 41.03 18.29 -23.44
C GLN A 18 39.72 17.61 -23.83
N GLU A 19 38.69 17.90 -23.05
CA GLU A 19 37.31 17.74 -23.45
C GLU A 19 37.17 18.62 -24.68
N SER A 20 37.30 18.02 -25.86
CA SER A 20 36.95 18.64 -27.12
C SER A 20 35.45 18.95 -27.01
N THR A 21 35.14 20.15 -26.52
CA THR A 21 33.83 20.77 -26.64
C THR A 21 33.62 21.05 -28.11
N THR A 22 33.33 20.01 -28.90
CA THR A 22 32.65 20.19 -30.17
C THR A 22 31.26 20.69 -29.80
N SER A 23 31.12 22.02 -29.75
CA SER A 23 29.81 22.65 -29.86
C SER A 23 29.04 21.95 -30.96
N PRO A 24 27.76 21.60 -30.76
CA PRO A 24 27.00 20.95 -31.80
C PRO A 24 27.05 21.85 -33.03
N MET A 25 27.69 21.38 -34.10
CA MET A 25 27.69 22.05 -35.40
C MET A 25 26.24 22.42 -35.71
N SER A 26 26.00 23.68 -36.04
CA SER A 26 24.64 24.09 -36.38
C SER A 26 24.15 23.28 -37.58
N GLU A 27 22.84 22.98 -37.65
CA GLU A 27 22.25 22.27 -38.80
C GLU A 27 22.64 22.97 -40.12
N GLN A 28 22.82 24.30 -40.10
CA GLN A 28 23.23 25.10 -41.24
C GLN A 28 24.67 24.80 -41.67
N GLU A 29 25.64 24.85 -40.77
CA GLU A 29 27.05 24.58 -41.10
C GLU A 29 27.27 23.15 -41.62
N ALA A 30 26.57 22.17 -41.05
CA ALA A 30 26.63 20.78 -41.51
C ALA A 30 26.06 20.59 -42.92
N VAL A 31 25.20 21.51 -43.36
CA VAL A 31 24.47 21.47 -44.62
C VAL A 31 25.10 22.34 -45.71
N MET A 32 25.86 23.38 -45.34
CA MET A 32 26.52 24.31 -46.28
C MET A 32 27.32 23.58 -47.36
N GLY A 33 28.12 22.56 -46.99
CA GLY A 33 28.90 21.80 -47.97
C GLY A 33 28.04 21.02 -48.98
N TYR A 34 26.87 20.53 -48.56
CA TYR A 34 25.91 19.90 -49.47
C TYR A 34 25.24 20.92 -50.38
N ASP A 35 24.95 22.13 -49.88
CA ASP A 35 24.32 23.18 -50.67
C ASP A 35 25.24 23.71 -51.78
N GLU A 36 26.53 23.87 -51.50
CA GLU A 36 27.52 24.18 -52.53
C GLU A 36 27.62 23.09 -53.59
N GLN A 37 27.63 21.82 -53.18
CA GLN A 37 27.66 20.69 -54.09
C GLN A 37 26.40 20.63 -54.97
N ILE A 38 25.22 20.82 -54.37
CA ILE A 38 23.93 20.86 -55.07
C ILE A 38 23.91 22.02 -56.07
N ALA A 39 24.40 23.21 -55.69
CA ALA A 39 24.49 24.36 -56.58
C ALA A 39 25.44 24.10 -57.75
N ALA A 40 26.62 23.53 -57.49
CA ALA A 40 27.59 23.17 -58.52
C ALA A 40 27.02 22.13 -59.49
N LEU A 41 26.33 21.09 -59.00
CA LEU A 41 25.70 20.06 -59.84
C LEU A 41 24.56 20.63 -60.68
N LYS A 42 23.75 21.54 -60.13
CA LYS A 42 22.71 22.26 -60.88
C LYS A 42 23.30 23.14 -61.97
N ALA A 43 24.38 23.87 -61.68
CA ALA A 43 25.07 24.70 -62.65
C ALA A 43 25.71 23.85 -63.77
N ALA A 44 26.37 22.75 -63.40
CA ALA A 44 26.93 21.80 -64.36
C ALA A 44 25.86 21.17 -65.26
N ALA A 45 24.70 20.82 -64.70
CA ALA A 45 23.58 20.31 -65.47
C ALA A 45 22.97 21.35 -66.42
N ALA A 46 22.85 22.60 -65.98
CA ALA A 46 22.36 23.70 -66.82
C ALA A 46 23.32 24.03 -67.97
N ALA A 47 24.63 23.82 -67.76
CA ALA A 47 25.64 23.98 -68.80
C ALA A 47 25.59 22.89 -69.88
N VAL A 48 25.03 21.71 -69.58
CA VAL A 48 24.82 20.66 -70.58
C VAL A 48 23.61 21.01 -71.43
N ASN A 49 23.86 21.36 -72.70
CA ASN A 49 22.83 21.79 -73.64
C ASN A 49 21.85 20.65 -73.95
N GLN A 50 20.64 20.73 -73.41
CA GLN A 50 19.53 19.92 -73.90
C GLN A 50 18.90 20.58 -75.11
N GLU A 51 18.95 19.89 -76.25
CA GLU A 51 18.24 20.33 -77.44
C GLU A 51 16.73 20.37 -77.15
N THR A 52 16.16 21.57 -77.23
CA THR A 52 14.71 21.73 -77.17
C THR A 52 14.05 20.96 -78.33
N PRO A 53 12.81 20.48 -78.16
CA PRO A 53 12.13 19.68 -79.19
C PRO A 53 12.01 20.40 -80.55
N GLU A 54 12.00 21.73 -80.55
CA GLU A 54 11.99 22.56 -81.76
C GLU A 54 13.36 22.58 -82.46
N GLN A 55 14.44 22.66 -81.69
CA GLN A 55 15.81 22.57 -82.22
C GLN A 55 16.09 21.19 -82.79
N LYS A 56 15.58 20.11 -82.16
CA LYS A 56 15.64 18.74 -82.68
C LYS A 56 15.00 18.64 -84.07
N LYS A 57 13.75 19.11 -84.20
CA LYS A 57 13.02 19.07 -85.48
C LYS A 57 13.70 19.90 -86.58
N LYS A 58 14.17 21.12 -86.26
CA LYS A 58 14.90 21.96 -87.24
C LYS A 58 16.16 21.27 -87.72
N ARG A 59 16.89 20.61 -86.83
CA ARG A 59 18.11 19.89 -87.18
C ARG A 59 17.87 18.62 -87.96
N GLU A 60 16.89 17.81 -87.60
CA GLU A 60 16.55 16.61 -88.38
C GLU A 60 16.20 16.98 -89.84
N ARG A 61 15.52 18.13 -90.05
CA ARG A 61 15.29 18.66 -91.39
C ARG A 61 16.60 19.05 -92.10
N MET A 62 17.53 19.70 -91.41
CA MET A 62 18.84 20.08 -91.96
C MET A 62 19.76 18.87 -92.20
N GLU A 63 19.73 17.84 -91.36
CA GLU A 63 20.46 16.59 -91.54
C GLU A 63 19.89 15.81 -92.73
N LYS A 64 18.56 15.72 -92.85
CA LYS A 64 17.88 15.11 -94.01
C LYS A 64 18.18 15.86 -95.30
N SER A 65 18.12 17.20 -95.30
CA SER A 65 18.43 17.99 -96.50
C SER A 65 19.90 17.85 -96.91
N LYS A 66 20.85 17.85 -95.96
CA LYS A 66 22.27 17.62 -96.24
C LYS A 66 22.53 16.22 -96.81
N LYS A 67 21.87 15.18 -96.29
CA LYS A 67 21.96 13.83 -96.86
C LYS A 67 21.42 13.76 -98.28
N VAL A 68 20.26 14.38 -98.54
CA VAL A 68 19.67 14.41 -99.89
C VAL A 68 20.58 15.16 -100.86
N ILE A 69 21.07 16.35 -100.49
CA ILE A 69 21.98 17.13 -101.34
C ILE A 69 23.27 16.35 -101.62
N ALA A 70 23.88 15.73 -100.61
CA ALA A 70 25.09 14.93 -100.78
C ALA A 70 24.85 13.71 -101.69
N ALA A 71 23.73 13.00 -101.50
CA ALA A 71 23.34 11.88 -102.35
C ALA A 71 23.08 12.32 -103.80
N THR A 72 22.44 13.47 -104.02
CA THR A 72 22.21 14.03 -105.36
C THR A 72 23.51 14.44 -106.04
N VAL A 73 24.43 15.08 -105.31
CA VAL A 73 25.76 15.47 -105.84
C VAL A 73 26.57 14.23 -106.22
N ASP A 74 26.59 13.22 -105.35
CA ASP A 74 27.27 11.95 -105.66
C ASP A 74 26.60 11.23 -106.85
N GLY A 75 25.27 11.23 -106.93
CA GLY A 75 24.51 10.66 -108.05
C GLY A 75 24.77 11.38 -109.38
N LEU A 76 24.82 12.72 -109.38
CA LEU A 76 25.19 13.51 -110.55
C LEU A 76 26.65 13.26 -110.97
N SER A 77 27.56 13.12 -110.00
CA SER A 77 28.97 12.81 -110.29
C SER A 77 29.13 11.40 -110.90
N ALA A 78 28.36 10.42 -110.44
CA ALA A 78 28.36 9.06 -110.97
C ALA A 78 27.79 9.00 -112.39
N LEU A 79 26.67 9.69 -112.64
CA LEU A 79 26.06 9.77 -113.97
C LEU A 79 26.92 10.57 -114.96
N SER A 80 27.54 11.66 -114.51
CA SER A 80 28.49 12.44 -115.32
C SER A 80 29.70 11.59 -115.72
N ASN A 81 30.31 10.90 -114.76
CA ASN A 81 31.41 9.98 -115.04
C ASN A 81 30.98 8.86 -116.00
N LEU A 82 29.78 8.27 -115.82
CA LEU A 82 29.23 7.29 -116.76
C LEU A 82 29.13 7.86 -118.19
N PHE A 83 28.56 9.06 -118.35
CA PHE A 83 28.42 9.73 -119.65
C PHE A 83 29.76 10.04 -120.32
N PHE A 84 30.77 10.47 -119.57
CA PHE A 84 32.10 10.73 -120.16
C PHE A 84 32.87 9.44 -120.48
N THR A 85 32.67 8.36 -119.71
CA THR A 85 33.29 7.06 -120.02
C THR A 85 32.78 6.43 -121.32
N THR A 86 31.53 6.72 -121.73
CA THR A 86 31.02 6.29 -123.05
C THR A 86 31.69 7.04 -124.20
N GLN A 87 32.31 8.20 -123.93
CA GLN A 87 33.10 8.99 -124.89
C GLN A 87 34.60 8.69 -124.80
N TYR A 88 34.99 7.49 -124.34
CA TYR A 88 36.39 7.06 -124.16
C TYR A 88 37.20 7.82 -123.08
N ALA A 89 36.56 8.56 -122.16
CA ALA A 89 37.27 9.12 -121.00
C ALA A 89 37.57 8.02 -119.94
N PRO A 90 38.71 8.08 -119.21
CA PRO A 90 38.99 7.17 -118.10
C PRO A 90 37.95 7.27 -116.97
N ASN A 91 37.61 6.14 -116.32
CA ASN A 91 36.71 6.12 -115.16
C ASN A 91 37.37 6.81 -113.95
N ALA A 92 36.82 7.95 -113.53
CA ALA A 92 37.29 8.73 -112.38
C ALA A 92 36.37 8.62 -111.16
N TYR A 93 35.30 7.81 -111.20
CA TYR A 93 34.41 7.63 -110.06
C TYR A 93 35.09 6.84 -108.94
N ASN A 94 35.12 7.43 -107.75
CA ASN A 94 35.65 6.78 -106.55
C ASN A 94 34.58 6.78 -105.43
N PRO A 95 34.05 5.60 -105.04
CA PRO A 95 33.06 5.51 -103.96
C PRO A 95 33.62 5.89 -102.60
N GLN A 96 34.95 5.82 -102.40
CA GLN A 96 35.62 6.22 -101.15
C GLN A 96 35.69 7.75 -100.98
N SER A 97 35.57 8.53 -102.07
CA SER A 97 35.49 9.99 -102.00
C SER A 97 34.06 10.53 -101.93
N SER A 98 33.06 9.65 -101.80
CA SER A 98 31.64 10.01 -101.70
C SER A 98 31.40 11.07 -100.61
N GLN A 99 30.72 12.14 -100.99
CA GLN A 99 30.34 13.20 -100.06
C GLN A 99 29.29 12.70 -99.07
N LEU A 100 28.44 11.76 -99.48
CA LEU A 100 27.44 11.13 -98.62
C LEU A 100 28.08 10.36 -97.45
N GLY A 101 29.18 9.63 -97.70
CA GLY A 101 29.93 8.91 -96.65
C GLY A 101 30.44 9.87 -95.58
N LYS A 102 31.14 10.93 -95.97
CA LYS A 102 31.67 11.97 -95.06
C LYS A 102 30.56 12.68 -94.28
N VAL A 103 29.41 12.95 -94.92
CA VAL A 103 28.25 13.55 -94.25
C VAL A 103 27.64 12.60 -93.23
N ASN A 104 27.58 11.29 -93.52
CA ASN A 104 27.08 10.29 -92.58
C ASN A 104 27.99 10.16 -91.36
N GLU A 105 29.30 10.05 -91.54
CA GLU A 105 30.28 9.99 -90.44
C GLU A 105 30.15 11.22 -89.51
N ARG A 106 30.01 12.41 -90.10
CA ARG A 106 29.81 13.64 -89.31
C ARG A 106 28.48 13.63 -88.53
N ILE A 107 27.41 13.10 -89.11
CA ILE A 107 26.11 12.96 -88.43
C ILE A 107 26.20 11.93 -87.30
N GLU A 108 26.91 10.82 -87.50
CA GLU A 108 27.14 9.80 -86.48
C GLU A 108 28.00 10.32 -85.33
N ALA A 109 29.08 11.06 -85.61
CA ALA A 109 29.90 11.73 -84.60
C ALA A 109 29.05 12.72 -83.77
N LEU A 110 28.26 13.57 -84.43
CA LEU A 110 27.33 14.49 -83.74
C LEU A 110 26.29 13.72 -82.93
N LYS A 111 25.81 12.56 -83.39
CA LYS A 111 24.87 11.72 -82.64
C LYS A 111 25.51 11.09 -81.41
N ALA A 112 26.77 10.70 -81.50
CA ALA A 112 27.54 10.17 -80.38
C ALA A 112 27.80 11.25 -79.32
N GLU A 113 28.20 12.45 -79.72
CA GLU A 113 28.38 13.59 -78.82
C GLU A 113 27.10 13.92 -78.05
N ARG A 114 25.95 13.93 -78.74
CA ARG A 114 24.64 14.17 -78.12
C ARG A 114 24.22 13.10 -77.13
N LYS A 115 24.51 11.84 -77.42
CA LYS A 115 24.27 10.76 -76.46
C LYS A 115 25.16 10.95 -75.23
N ALA A 116 26.44 11.26 -75.43
CA ALA A 116 27.34 11.56 -74.33
C ALA A 116 26.87 12.77 -73.49
N ASP A 117 26.33 13.82 -74.13
CA ASP A 117 25.74 14.96 -73.42
C ASP A 117 24.47 14.58 -72.64
N ALA A 118 23.57 13.82 -73.24
CA ALA A 118 22.39 13.31 -72.55
C ALA A 118 22.77 12.43 -71.34
N ASP A 119 23.76 11.55 -71.50
CA ASP A 119 24.26 10.70 -70.44
C ASP A 119 24.94 11.52 -69.34
N ARG A 120 25.74 12.55 -69.71
CA ARG A 120 26.32 13.51 -68.76
C ARG A 120 25.25 14.23 -67.96
N TYR A 121 24.21 14.73 -68.62
CA TYR A 121 23.08 15.39 -67.95
C TYR A 121 22.37 14.44 -66.98
N ASN A 122 22.04 13.22 -67.43
CA ASN A 122 21.39 12.21 -66.59
C ASN A 122 22.24 11.87 -65.35
N ASN A 123 23.56 11.73 -65.52
CA ASN A 123 24.48 11.50 -64.41
C ASN A 123 24.50 12.67 -63.42
N TYR A 124 24.47 13.92 -63.89
CA TYR A 124 24.36 15.09 -63.01
C TYR A 124 23.03 15.12 -62.25
N MET A 125 21.92 14.75 -62.89
CA MET A 125 20.61 14.67 -62.23
C MET A 125 20.56 13.58 -61.16
N LEU A 126 21.13 12.41 -61.44
CA LEU A 126 21.20 11.32 -60.45
C LEU A 126 22.01 11.75 -59.23
N ARG A 127 23.21 12.30 -59.46
CA ARG A 127 24.09 12.82 -58.39
C ARG A 127 23.43 13.96 -57.60
N LEU A 128 22.63 14.79 -58.27
CA LEU A 128 21.88 15.85 -57.62
C LEU A 128 20.83 15.27 -56.65
N GLY A 129 20.11 14.23 -57.06
CA GLY A 129 19.18 13.50 -56.19
C GLY A 129 19.88 12.85 -55.00
N ASP A 130 21.02 12.20 -55.24
CA ASP A 130 21.82 11.58 -54.17
C ASP A 130 22.33 12.62 -53.16
N ALA A 131 22.84 13.76 -53.64
CA ALA A 131 23.30 14.86 -52.79
C ALA A 131 22.17 15.47 -51.95
N GLN A 132 20.97 15.63 -52.53
CA GLN A 132 19.78 16.08 -51.79
C GLN A 132 19.33 15.06 -50.72
N ASN A 133 19.37 13.76 -51.05
CA ASN A 133 19.04 12.70 -50.10
C ASN A 133 20.07 12.62 -48.97
N ALA A 134 21.36 12.77 -49.28
CA ALA A 134 22.43 12.82 -48.29
C ALA A 134 22.21 14.00 -47.32
N LYS A 135 21.94 15.20 -47.84
CA LYS A 135 21.58 16.38 -47.04
C LYS A 135 20.35 16.11 -46.14
N ALA A 136 19.30 15.50 -46.68
CA ALA A 136 18.10 15.19 -45.89
C ALA A 136 18.40 14.17 -44.78
N LYS A 137 19.24 13.19 -45.07
CA LYS A 137 19.68 12.18 -44.09
C LYS A 137 20.50 12.82 -42.97
N THR A 138 21.47 13.67 -43.29
CA THR A 138 22.30 14.33 -42.27
C THR A 138 21.47 15.17 -41.32
N ILE A 139 20.49 15.93 -41.84
CA ILE A 139 19.56 16.71 -41.00
C ILE A 139 18.74 15.79 -40.09
N ARG A 140 18.22 14.68 -40.61
CA ARG A 140 17.44 13.71 -39.81
C ARG A 140 18.29 13.09 -38.70
N ASP A 141 19.52 12.67 -39.02
CA ASP A 141 20.43 12.05 -38.08
C ASP A 141 20.83 13.04 -36.97
N MET A 142 21.12 14.30 -37.33
CA MET A 142 21.40 15.38 -36.37
C MET A 142 20.23 15.63 -35.42
N ARG A 143 19.00 15.71 -35.94
CA ARG A 143 17.80 15.90 -35.11
C ARG A 143 17.57 14.73 -34.15
N ALA A 144 17.71 13.51 -34.64
CA ALA A 144 17.59 12.32 -33.81
C ALA A 144 18.64 12.30 -32.69
N GLN A 145 19.88 12.73 -32.97
CA GLN A 145 20.92 12.87 -31.96
C GLN A 145 20.56 13.94 -30.93
N HIS A 146 20.09 15.11 -31.36
CA HIS A 146 19.66 16.18 -30.47
C HIS A 146 18.50 15.74 -29.56
N GLU A 147 17.51 15.05 -30.09
CA GLU A 147 16.38 14.49 -29.33
C GLU A 147 16.86 13.42 -28.34
N ALA A 148 17.72 12.50 -28.77
CA ALA A 148 18.29 11.47 -27.90
C ALA A 148 19.12 12.09 -26.75
N GLN A 149 19.90 13.14 -27.03
CA GLN A 149 20.65 13.87 -26.02
C GLN A 149 19.72 14.57 -25.03
N LYS A 150 18.63 15.19 -25.51
CA LYS A 150 17.64 15.83 -24.64
C LYS A 150 16.97 14.81 -23.71
N LEU A 151 16.53 13.68 -24.25
CA LEU A 151 15.93 12.60 -23.47
C LEU A 151 16.92 11.98 -22.48
N ALA A 152 18.19 11.83 -22.88
CA ALA A 152 19.24 11.35 -21.98
C ALA A 152 19.49 12.32 -20.82
N ARG A 153 19.48 13.64 -21.08
CA ARG A 153 19.58 14.66 -20.02
C ARG A 153 18.38 14.63 -19.10
N GLU A 154 17.16 14.58 -19.63
CA GLU A 154 15.94 14.50 -18.80
C GLU A 154 15.92 13.22 -17.94
N LYS A 155 16.36 12.09 -18.51
CA LYS A 155 16.49 10.85 -17.76
C LYS A 155 17.55 10.98 -16.67
N ALA A 156 18.72 11.55 -16.98
CA ALA A 156 19.78 11.77 -16.01
C ALA A 156 19.33 12.72 -14.88
N GLU A 157 18.57 13.77 -15.19
CA GLU A 157 17.96 14.67 -14.21
C GLU A 157 16.97 13.92 -13.30
N ARG A 158 16.05 13.13 -13.88
CA ARG A 158 15.12 12.31 -13.09
C ARG A 158 15.83 11.29 -12.20
N ASP A 159 16.87 10.65 -12.72
CA ASP A 159 17.64 9.68 -11.95
C ASP A 159 18.41 10.40 -10.83
N ALA A 160 18.98 11.58 -11.09
CA ALA A 160 19.63 12.42 -10.08
C ALA A 160 18.64 12.90 -9.00
N GLU A 161 17.42 13.31 -9.37
CA GLU A 161 16.35 13.64 -8.44
C GLU A 161 15.93 12.42 -7.61
N ALA A 162 15.76 11.25 -8.21
CA ALA A 162 15.44 10.04 -7.48
C ALA A 162 16.55 9.68 -6.46
N HIS A 163 17.81 9.83 -6.86
CA HIS A 163 18.95 9.64 -5.96
C HIS A 163 18.99 10.69 -4.85
N SER A 164 18.66 11.95 -5.13
CA SER A 164 18.62 13.00 -4.10
C SER A 164 17.49 12.75 -3.10
N TRP A 165 16.30 12.33 -3.56
CA TRP A 165 15.21 11.88 -2.69
C TRP A 165 15.59 10.67 -1.83
N GLN A 166 16.27 9.68 -2.42
CA GLN A 166 16.76 8.54 -1.66
C GLN A 166 17.77 8.95 -0.59
N ALA A 167 18.69 9.88 -0.90
CA ALA A 167 19.66 10.41 0.04
C ALA A 167 18.97 11.13 1.21
N LEU A 168 17.94 11.94 0.94
CA LEU A 168 17.14 12.62 1.98
C LEU A 168 16.36 11.65 2.86
N LEU A 169 15.97 10.48 2.35
CA LEU A 169 15.23 9.47 3.12
C LEU A 169 16.15 8.57 3.97
N GLN A 170 17.45 8.50 3.69
CA GLN A 170 18.39 7.68 4.47
C GLN A 170 18.41 8.03 5.97
N PRO A 171 18.45 9.31 6.39
CA PRO A 171 18.39 9.70 7.81
C PRO A 171 17.11 9.23 8.51
N ASP A 172 15.95 9.31 7.83
CA ASP A 172 14.68 8.89 8.42
C ASP A 172 14.62 7.37 8.57
N LYS A 173 15.13 6.62 7.58
CA LYS A 173 15.29 5.17 7.71
C LYS A 173 16.18 4.78 8.88
N GLN A 174 17.29 5.51 9.09
CA GLN A 174 18.16 5.29 10.24
C GLN A 174 17.46 5.63 11.56
N ARG A 175 16.67 6.71 11.62
CA ARG A 175 15.85 7.08 12.79
C ARG A 175 14.80 6.03 13.11
N GLU A 176 14.09 5.51 12.11
CA GLU A 176 13.11 4.44 12.30
C GLU A 176 13.74 3.14 12.78
N GLN A 177 14.88 2.75 12.20
CA GLN A 177 15.62 1.57 12.64
C GLN A 177 16.10 1.73 14.07
N LYS A 178 16.63 2.91 14.43
CA LYS A 178 17.02 3.23 15.80
C LYS A 178 15.82 3.17 16.75
N GLY A 179 14.69 3.78 16.40
CA GLY A 179 13.48 3.73 17.23
C GLY A 179 12.91 2.31 17.39
N LYS A 180 13.04 1.44 16.38
CA LYS A 180 12.69 0.01 16.50
C LYS A 180 13.66 -0.73 17.43
N ALA A 181 14.96 -0.45 17.30
CA ALA A 181 15.98 -1.02 18.19
C ALA A 181 15.74 -0.58 19.65
N ASP A 182 15.51 0.71 19.89
CA ASP A 182 15.24 1.25 21.22
C ASP A 182 13.97 0.63 21.85
N ARG A 183 12.90 0.43 21.06
CA ARG A 183 11.69 -0.27 21.54
C ARG A 183 11.96 -1.73 21.87
N ALA A 184 12.73 -2.43 21.04
CA ALA A 184 13.11 -3.82 21.29
C ALA A 184 13.96 -3.93 22.56
N GLU A 185 14.88 -2.99 22.77
CA GLU A 185 15.69 -2.92 23.99
C GLU A 185 14.82 -2.66 25.22
N GLN A 186 13.87 -1.71 25.17
CA GLN A 186 12.94 -1.50 26.27
C GLN A 186 12.04 -2.71 26.56
N GLN A 187 11.59 -3.41 25.52
CA GLN A 187 10.84 -4.66 25.69
C GLN A 187 11.70 -5.75 26.33
N ALA A 188 12.98 -5.85 25.95
CA ALA A 188 13.91 -6.78 26.57
C ALA A 188 14.13 -6.44 28.05
N ILE A 189 14.36 -5.17 28.39
CA ILE A 189 14.50 -4.71 29.78
C ILE A 189 13.22 -4.98 30.59
N ALA A 190 12.05 -4.71 30.02
CA ALA A 190 10.78 -4.98 30.68
C ALA A 190 10.56 -6.49 30.91
N ALA A 191 10.89 -7.32 29.92
CA ALA A 191 10.81 -8.77 30.04
C ALA A 191 11.82 -9.32 31.05
N GLU A 192 13.03 -8.77 31.13
CA GLU A 192 14.02 -9.11 32.15
C GLU A 192 13.53 -8.74 33.55
N ALA A 193 12.98 -7.53 33.72
CA ALA A 193 12.39 -7.11 34.98
C ALA A 193 11.23 -8.03 35.39
N GLU A 194 10.32 -8.32 34.45
CA GLU A 194 9.21 -9.25 34.70
C GLU A 194 9.73 -10.65 35.08
N ALA A 195 10.76 -11.16 34.41
CA ALA A 195 11.38 -12.44 34.74
C ALA A 195 12.03 -12.45 36.14
N GLN A 196 12.67 -11.35 36.55
CA GLN A 196 13.25 -11.24 37.89
C GLN A 196 12.20 -11.17 39.00
N TYR A 197 11.07 -10.49 38.77
CA TYR A 197 9.97 -10.39 39.74
C TYR A 197 8.98 -11.57 39.69
N ALA A 198 8.95 -12.33 38.60
CA ALA A 198 8.11 -13.52 38.44
C ALA A 198 8.19 -14.53 39.60
N PRO A 199 9.38 -14.97 40.08
CA PRO A 199 9.45 -15.93 41.19
C PRO A 199 8.85 -15.36 42.47
N GLN A 200 9.14 -14.11 42.82
CA GLN A 200 8.58 -13.46 44.01
C GLN A 200 7.05 -13.32 43.92
N MET A 201 6.53 -12.99 42.73
CA MET A 201 5.10 -12.86 42.51
C MET A 201 4.40 -14.23 42.57
N GLN A 202 5.03 -15.29 42.08
CA GLN A 202 4.54 -16.66 42.22
C GLN A 202 4.58 -17.13 43.69
N GLU A 203 5.65 -16.83 44.42
CA GLU A 203 5.73 -17.11 45.86
C GLU A 203 4.62 -16.39 46.64
N ALA A 204 4.41 -15.10 46.38
CA ALA A 204 3.34 -14.31 47.00
C ALA A 204 1.94 -14.88 46.67
N LYS A 205 1.69 -15.24 45.40
CA LYS A 205 0.45 -15.92 45.00
C LYS A 205 0.27 -17.24 45.75
N LEU A 206 1.32 -18.05 45.83
CA LEU A 206 1.28 -19.34 46.51
C LEU A 206 1.05 -19.18 48.02
N GLN A 207 1.60 -18.15 48.67
CA GLN A 207 1.32 -17.84 50.07
C GLN A 207 -0.13 -17.38 50.28
N THR A 208 -0.67 -16.53 49.41
CA THR A 208 -2.08 -16.11 49.51
C THR A 208 -3.04 -17.27 49.27
N GLU A 209 -2.73 -18.19 48.34
CA GLU A 209 -3.51 -19.42 48.16
C GLU A 209 -3.40 -20.34 49.37
N LYS A 210 -2.22 -20.52 49.95
CA LYS A 210 -2.05 -21.27 51.21
C LYS A 210 -2.88 -20.66 52.34
N ALA A 211 -2.87 -19.33 52.46
CA ALA A 211 -3.67 -18.62 53.46
C ALA A 211 -5.18 -18.82 53.22
N ARG A 212 -5.64 -18.71 51.96
CA ARG A 212 -7.04 -18.99 51.58
C ARG A 212 -7.43 -20.45 51.85
N ALA A 213 -6.56 -21.41 51.54
CA ALA A 213 -6.80 -22.81 51.85
C ALA A 213 -6.88 -23.03 53.38
N GLY A 214 -6.04 -22.33 54.15
CA GLY A 214 -6.09 -22.31 55.62
C GLY A 214 -7.41 -21.79 56.17
N THR A 215 -7.88 -20.63 55.68
CA THR A 215 -9.17 -20.06 56.10
C THR A 215 -10.36 -20.94 55.72
N GLN A 216 -10.35 -21.53 54.52
CA GLN A 216 -11.38 -22.48 54.09
C GLN A 216 -11.38 -23.74 54.96
N ARG A 217 -10.21 -24.30 55.29
CA ARG A 217 -10.10 -25.47 56.17
C ARG A 217 -10.59 -25.15 57.59
N ALA A 218 -10.25 -23.98 58.13
CA ALA A 218 -10.74 -23.53 59.43
C ALA A 218 -12.25 -23.30 59.43
N SER A 219 -12.80 -22.68 58.38
CA SER A 219 -14.24 -22.49 58.20
C SER A 219 -14.97 -23.83 58.11
N ALA A 220 -14.47 -24.78 57.32
CA ALA A 220 -15.03 -26.13 57.25
C ALA A 220 -15.00 -26.83 58.61
N SER A 221 -13.88 -26.75 59.34
CA SER A 221 -13.76 -27.31 60.69
C SER A 221 -14.76 -26.68 61.66
N ALA A 222 -14.96 -25.36 61.60
CA ALA A 222 -15.94 -24.67 62.42
C ALA A 222 -17.37 -25.11 62.07
N SER A 223 -17.70 -25.27 60.78
CA SER A 223 -18.98 -25.81 60.33
C SER A 223 -19.22 -27.24 60.84
N TYR A 224 -18.22 -28.11 60.79
CA TYR A 224 -18.33 -29.47 61.33
C TYR A 224 -18.53 -29.47 62.86
N ALA A 225 -17.81 -28.62 63.60
CA ALA A 225 -17.96 -28.49 65.04
C ALA A 225 -19.36 -27.97 65.42
N SER A 226 -19.87 -26.96 64.73
CA SER A 226 -21.21 -26.42 64.93
C SER A 226 -22.30 -27.45 64.62
N ALA A 227 -22.15 -28.23 63.54
CA ALA A 227 -23.07 -29.32 63.22
C ALA A 227 -23.06 -30.43 64.28
N ALA A 228 -21.88 -30.78 64.81
CA ALA A 228 -21.75 -31.75 65.90
C ALA A 228 -22.37 -31.26 67.22
N ALA A 229 -22.24 -29.97 67.54
CA ALA A 229 -22.86 -29.36 68.71
C ALA A 229 -24.40 -29.35 68.60
N HIS A 230 -24.94 -28.94 67.46
CA HIS A 230 -26.39 -28.89 67.21
C HIS A 230 -27.04 -30.28 67.26
N ASN A 231 -26.30 -31.35 66.92
CA ASN A 231 -26.79 -32.72 67.05
C ASN A 231 -26.87 -33.24 68.50
N ARG A 232 -26.13 -32.66 69.45
CA ARG A 232 -26.11 -33.12 70.85
C ARG A 232 -27.08 -32.36 71.77
N SER A 233 -27.42 -31.11 71.46
CA SER A 233 -28.09 -30.21 72.40
C SER A 233 -29.62 -30.27 72.41
N ASN A 234 -30.26 -31.24 71.73
CA ASN A 234 -31.72 -31.21 71.56
C ASN A 234 -32.51 -32.46 72.02
N PRO A 235 -32.31 -32.97 73.25
CA PRO A 235 -33.16 -34.03 73.80
C PRO A 235 -34.49 -33.47 74.33
N ASN A 236 -35.54 -33.49 73.49
CA ASN A 236 -36.97 -33.43 73.89
C ASN A 236 -37.35 -32.43 75.00
N GLU A 237 -36.86 -31.19 74.93
CA GLU A 237 -37.04 -30.19 76.00
C GLU A 237 -38.47 -29.61 76.07
N PHE A 238 -39.21 -29.61 74.97
CA PHE A 238 -40.52 -28.94 74.89
C PHE A 238 -41.65 -29.92 75.16
N SER A 239 -42.66 -29.50 75.93
CA SER A 239 -43.77 -30.37 76.34
C SER A 239 -45.11 -29.77 75.90
N ALA A 240 -46.02 -30.60 75.40
CA ALA A 240 -47.40 -30.20 75.09
C ALA A 240 -48.39 -31.28 75.50
N TRP A 241 -49.65 -30.90 75.74
CA TRP A 241 -50.69 -31.81 76.23
C TRP A 241 -51.74 -32.06 75.15
N ASP A 242 -52.30 -33.28 75.11
CA ASP A 242 -53.47 -33.60 74.27
C ASP A 242 -54.80 -33.21 74.96
N GLU A 243 -55.91 -33.36 74.26
CA GLU A 243 -57.28 -33.07 74.74
C GLU A 243 -57.64 -33.84 76.04
N ASN A 244 -56.98 -34.98 76.28
CA ASN A 244 -57.20 -35.85 77.43
C ASN A 244 -56.24 -35.54 78.59
N GLY A 245 -55.33 -34.58 78.43
CA GLY A 245 -54.35 -34.15 79.42
C GLY A 245 -53.09 -35.02 79.52
N ARG A 246 -52.79 -35.84 78.50
CA ARG A 246 -51.54 -36.61 78.37
C ARG A 246 -50.41 -35.74 77.83
N GLU A 247 -49.24 -35.81 78.46
CA GLU A 247 -48.06 -35.04 78.06
C GLU A 247 -47.27 -35.73 76.93
N HIS A 248 -46.87 -34.95 75.94
CA HIS A 248 -46.01 -35.32 74.82
C HIS A 248 -44.78 -34.41 74.78
N LYS A 249 -43.59 -35.00 74.65
CA LYS A 249 -42.31 -34.29 74.59
C LYS A 249 -41.83 -34.14 73.14
N PHE A 250 -41.30 -32.98 72.79
CA PHE A 250 -40.89 -32.58 71.45
C PHE A 250 -39.49 -31.98 71.45
N ARG A 251 -38.76 -32.19 70.35
CA ARG A 251 -37.41 -31.64 70.14
C ARG A 251 -37.41 -30.16 69.74
N THR A 252 -38.55 -29.60 69.33
CA THR A 252 -38.62 -28.19 68.95
C THR A 252 -39.84 -27.56 69.57
N LYS A 253 -39.70 -26.30 69.98
CA LYS A 253 -40.80 -25.49 70.51
C LYS A 253 -41.95 -25.41 69.52
N GLU A 254 -41.62 -25.20 68.24
CA GLU A 254 -42.62 -25.11 67.18
C GLU A 254 -43.41 -26.41 66.99
N ALA A 255 -42.78 -27.58 67.17
CA ALA A 255 -43.49 -28.86 67.12
C ALA A 255 -44.45 -29.02 68.31
N ALA A 256 -44.03 -28.64 69.53
CA ALA A 256 -44.90 -28.63 70.72
C ALA A 256 -46.06 -27.63 70.57
N ASP A 257 -45.79 -26.44 70.06
CA ASP A 257 -46.78 -25.39 69.86
C ASP A 257 -47.83 -25.80 68.81
N ARG A 258 -47.41 -26.39 67.69
CA ARG A 258 -48.33 -26.92 66.67
C ARG A 258 -49.18 -28.06 67.22
N PHE A 259 -48.59 -28.96 68.01
CA PHE A 259 -49.32 -30.06 68.64
C PHE A 259 -50.41 -29.54 69.61
N ALA A 260 -50.07 -28.57 70.45
CA ALA A 260 -51.02 -27.96 71.38
C ALA A 260 -52.16 -27.22 70.66
N LYS A 261 -51.86 -26.52 69.55
CA LYS A 261 -52.88 -25.87 68.72
C LYS A 261 -53.83 -26.87 68.06
N GLN A 262 -53.31 -28.01 67.59
CA GLN A 262 -54.14 -29.07 66.99
C GLN A 262 -55.10 -29.70 68.00
N HIS A 263 -54.64 -29.90 69.23
CA HIS A 263 -55.42 -30.51 70.31
C HIS A 263 -56.23 -29.49 71.14
N GLY A 264 -56.28 -28.22 70.73
CA GLY A 264 -57.04 -27.18 71.44
C GLY A 264 -56.55 -26.89 72.86
N THR A 265 -55.34 -27.34 73.22
CA THR A 265 -54.68 -27.13 74.52
C THR A 265 -53.75 -25.92 74.51
N TRP A 266 -53.76 -25.14 73.42
CA TRP A 266 -53.06 -23.88 73.33
C TRP A 266 -53.78 -22.80 74.13
N GLN A 267 -53.14 -22.30 75.18
CA GLN A 267 -53.65 -21.14 75.93
C GLN A 267 -53.09 -19.87 75.32
N GLU A 268 -53.97 -19.01 74.82
CA GLU A 268 -53.62 -17.67 74.37
C GLU A 268 -53.51 -16.74 75.57
N GLU A 269 -52.33 -16.17 75.76
CA GLU A 269 -52.05 -15.19 76.81
C GLU A 269 -51.51 -13.90 76.19
N ASP A 270 -51.92 -12.77 76.75
CA ASP A 270 -51.35 -11.48 76.42
C ASP A 270 -49.97 -11.38 77.07
N ILE A 271 -48.95 -11.80 76.33
CA ILE A 271 -47.56 -11.72 76.78
C ILE A 271 -47.15 -10.24 76.72
N THR A 272 -47.11 -9.62 77.89
CA THR A 272 -46.65 -8.25 78.07
C THR A 272 -45.16 -8.30 78.36
N SER A 273 -44.36 -7.88 77.38
CA SER A 273 -42.91 -7.78 77.52
C SER A 273 -42.56 -6.32 77.78
N SER A 274 -42.01 -6.02 78.96
CA SER A 274 -41.43 -4.71 79.27
C SER A 274 -39.92 -4.77 79.05
N THR A 275 -39.40 -3.98 78.12
CA THR A 275 -37.96 -3.77 78.00
C THR A 275 -37.65 -2.39 78.53
N THR A 276 -36.92 -2.33 79.63
CA THR A 276 -36.37 -1.08 80.17
C THR A 276 -34.99 -0.88 79.57
N THR A 277 -34.79 0.25 78.91
CA THR A 277 -33.48 0.70 78.44
C THR A 277 -33.10 1.92 79.26
N ASP A 278 -32.08 1.76 80.11
CA ASP A 278 -31.49 2.86 80.85
C ASP A 278 -30.42 3.52 79.98
N ARG A 279 -30.44 4.85 79.94
CA ARG A 279 -29.40 5.65 79.28
C ARG A 279 -28.83 6.66 80.26
N ASP A 280 -27.52 6.52 80.48
CA ASP A 280 -26.69 7.49 81.18
C ASP A 280 -26.16 8.51 80.18
N ASP A 281 -26.50 9.79 80.37
CA ASP A 281 -26.00 10.90 79.56
C ASP A 281 -25.35 11.95 80.47
N GLU A 282 -24.05 12.19 80.27
CA GLU A 282 -23.19 12.92 81.22
C GLU A 282 -23.60 14.38 81.45
N ASN A 283 -24.44 14.95 80.59
CA ASN A 283 -24.78 16.38 80.61
C ASN A 283 -26.25 16.70 80.96
N ASN A 284 -27.13 15.70 81.06
CA ASN A 284 -28.58 15.92 81.26
C ASN A 284 -29.24 14.98 82.31
N GLY A 285 -28.45 14.21 83.05
CA GLY A 285 -28.92 13.33 84.12
C GLY A 285 -29.52 11.99 83.64
N HIS A 286 -29.58 11.01 84.54
CA HIS A 286 -29.98 9.63 84.25
C HIS A 286 -31.44 9.57 83.75
N SER A 287 -31.66 8.94 82.59
CA SER A 287 -33.01 8.77 82.02
C SER A 287 -33.29 7.30 81.74
N SER A 288 -34.39 6.79 82.27
CA SER A 288 -34.88 5.45 82.00
C SER A 288 -36.10 5.52 81.07
N GLN A 289 -36.07 4.73 80.01
CA GLN A 289 -37.23 4.55 79.14
C GLN A 289 -37.67 3.10 79.19
N THR A 290 -38.89 2.88 79.67
CA THR A 290 -39.54 1.56 79.65
C THR A 290 -40.52 1.51 78.48
N ALA A 291 -40.26 0.61 77.54
CA ALA A 291 -41.18 0.29 76.45
C ALA A 291 -41.89 -1.01 76.78
N THR A 292 -43.22 -0.94 76.89
CA THR A 292 -44.06 -2.11 77.12
C THR A 292 -44.76 -2.47 75.81
N THR A 293 -44.51 -3.67 75.29
CA THR A 293 -45.22 -4.19 74.12
C THR A 293 -46.02 -5.42 74.52
N THR A 294 -47.32 -5.39 74.27
CA THR A 294 -48.21 -6.54 74.45
C THR A 294 -48.42 -7.21 73.10
N LYS A 295 -48.03 -8.48 72.98
CA LYS A 295 -48.30 -9.31 71.80
C LYS A 295 -49.17 -10.49 72.21
N LYS A 296 -50.09 -10.89 71.33
CA LYS A 296 -50.85 -12.14 71.49
C LYS A 296 -49.86 -13.30 71.37
N GLY A 297 -49.55 -13.93 72.49
CA GLY A 297 -48.74 -15.13 72.56
C GLY A 297 -49.55 -16.29 73.12
N GLY A 298 -48.92 -17.43 73.31
CA GLY A 298 -49.54 -18.56 73.98
C GLY A 298 -48.53 -19.66 74.25
N GLN A 299 -48.91 -20.62 75.06
CA GLN A 299 -48.10 -21.80 75.37
C GLN A 299 -49.01 -23.05 75.39
N PRO A 300 -48.45 -24.26 75.18
CA PRO A 300 -49.15 -25.49 75.46
C PRO A 300 -49.54 -25.51 76.94
N ALA A 301 -50.78 -25.85 77.26
CA ALA A 301 -51.21 -25.94 78.65
C ALA A 301 -52.21 -27.06 78.85
N ARG A 302 -52.16 -27.69 80.03
CA ARG A 302 -52.99 -28.85 80.33
C ARG A 302 -54.48 -28.47 80.43
N PRO A 303 -55.41 -29.20 79.78
CA PRO A 303 -56.83 -28.88 79.78
C PRO A 303 -57.49 -29.10 81.17
N LYS A 304 -58.47 -28.26 81.53
CA LYS A 304 -59.24 -28.35 82.79
C LYS A 304 -60.37 -29.40 82.67
N PRO A 305 -60.67 -30.22 83.71
CA PRO A 305 -61.74 -31.21 83.65
C PRO A 305 -63.13 -30.55 83.55
N LYS A 306 -64.04 -31.09 82.71
CA LYS A 306 -65.40 -30.56 82.51
C LYS A 306 -66.31 -30.90 83.70
N ASP A 307 -66.99 -29.90 84.25
CA ASP A 307 -67.95 -29.99 85.36
C ASP A 307 -69.35 -30.35 84.81
N ASN A 308 -69.86 -31.55 85.14
CA ASN A 308 -71.09 -32.14 84.57
C ASN A 308 -72.29 -32.02 85.53
N THR A 309 -72.58 -30.82 86.05
CA THR A 309 -73.71 -30.60 86.97
C THR A 309 -74.99 -30.13 86.22
N PRO A 310 -76.11 -30.89 86.23
CA PRO A 310 -77.33 -30.61 85.44
C PRO A 310 -78.22 -29.46 85.99
N PRO A 311 -79.03 -28.78 85.14
CA PRO A 311 -79.67 -27.49 85.46
C PRO A 311 -81.05 -27.67 86.11
N SER A 312 -81.11 -28.01 87.40
CA SER A 312 -82.36 -27.90 88.18
C SER A 312 -82.11 -27.49 89.63
N ARG A 313 -81.26 -26.48 89.83
CA ARG A 313 -81.07 -25.81 91.12
C ARG A 313 -80.43 -24.42 90.95
N ARG A 314 -81.10 -23.54 90.19
CA ARG A 314 -80.86 -22.09 90.31
C ARG A 314 -81.96 -21.51 91.19
N GLY A 315 -81.69 -21.49 92.49
CA GLY A 315 -82.49 -20.84 93.52
C GLY A 315 -81.54 -20.15 94.49
N ASN A 316 -81.82 -18.88 94.73
CA ASN A 316 -81.10 -17.89 95.53
C ASN A 316 -80.61 -18.43 96.88
N ASP A 317 -79.46 -17.92 97.33
CA ASP A 317 -79.24 -17.58 98.73
C ASP A 317 -78.15 -16.52 98.83
N ASP A 318 -78.56 -15.35 99.31
CA ASP A 318 -77.71 -14.30 99.84
C ASP A 318 -76.77 -14.88 100.90
N ASN A 319 -75.47 -14.64 100.76
CA ASN A 319 -74.55 -14.81 101.89
C ASN A 319 -73.46 -13.74 101.84
N VAL A 320 -73.81 -12.59 102.40
CA VAL A 320 -72.85 -11.62 102.96
C VAL A 320 -72.17 -12.26 104.16
N PRO A 321 -70.83 -12.28 104.25
CA PRO A 321 -70.14 -12.35 105.53
C PRO A 321 -69.68 -10.96 106.00
N PRO A 322 -69.50 -10.79 107.32
CA PRO A 322 -69.67 -9.53 108.02
C PRO A 322 -68.44 -8.63 108.03
N SER A 323 -68.68 -7.35 108.29
CA SER A 323 -67.67 -6.40 108.74
C SER A 323 -66.99 -6.87 110.03
N ARG A 324 -65.66 -6.73 110.09
CA ARG A 324 -64.91 -6.65 111.35
C ARG A 324 -64.27 -5.27 111.44
N ARG A 325 -64.67 -4.55 112.50
CA ARG A 325 -64.02 -3.37 113.06
C ARG A 325 -62.53 -3.63 113.31
N ASN A 326 -61.69 -2.63 113.05
CA ASN A 326 -61.34 -1.62 114.07
C ASN A 326 -61.50 -0.24 113.47
#